data_AF-A0AAV5QJW2-F1
#
_entry.id   AF-A0AAV5QJW2-F1
#
_cell.length_a   1.000
_cell.length_b   1.000
_cell.length_c   1.000
_cell.angle_alpha   90.00
_cell.angle_beta   90.00
_cell.angle_gamma   90.00
#
_symmetry.space_group_name_H-M   'P 1'
#
loop_
_entity.id
_entity.type
_entity.pdbx_description
1 polymer ?
#
loop_
_entity_poly.entity_id
_entity_poly.type
_entity_poly.pdbx_seq_one_letter_code
_entity_poly.pdbx_strand_id
1 'polypeptide(L)'
;MIDVSDRISVLDGFIIDKKEKRIISTSSEVITKLGQASKKNLSACDLKDLHSTFSTTNVCFYDLSELMPHVTMTEVFIKKSSDGRYQTKSRKFSGSSKYQATIIRLAGNKNYYLIHRKKSDSSMAYDIMGSSKDIQFVKSNTVLKLSI
;
A
#
# COMPACT_ATOMS: atom_id res chain seq x y z
N MET A 1 -6.54 0.78 -13.94
CA MET A 1 -5.52 1.86 -13.84
C MET A 1 -6.08 3.12 -14.50
N ILE A 2 -5.91 4.28 -13.88
CA ILE A 2 -6.33 5.59 -14.41
C ILE A 2 -5.08 6.43 -14.65
N ASP A 3 -4.85 6.87 -15.89
CA ASP A 3 -3.76 7.80 -16.19
C ASP A 3 -4.18 9.24 -15.86
N VAL A 4 -3.48 9.87 -14.93
CA VAL A 4 -3.73 11.25 -14.47
C VAL A 4 -2.89 12.23 -15.29
N SER A 5 -1.69 11.81 -15.69
CA SER A 5 -0.78 12.51 -16.59
C SER A 5 0.22 11.52 -17.22
N ASP A 6 1.09 12.00 -18.10
CA ASP A 6 2.18 11.20 -18.68
C ASP A 6 3.09 10.57 -17.62
N ARG A 7 3.21 11.20 -16.44
CA ARG A 7 4.05 10.74 -15.35
C ARG A 7 3.28 10.02 -14.24
N ILE A 8 2.01 10.36 -14.02
CA ILE A 8 1.25 9.87 -12.86
C ILE A 8 0.08 9.00 -13.31
N SER A 9 -0.05 7.83 -12.69
CA SER A 9 -1.24 6.99 -12.77
C SER A 9 -1.74 6.61 -11.39
N VAL A 10 -3.00 6.20 -11.31
CA VAL A 10 -3.63 5.67 -10.09
C VAL A 10 -4.09 4.24 -10.35
N LEU A 11 -3.76 3.33 -9.43
CA LEU A 11 -4.19 1.93 -9.46
C LEU A 11 -4.45 1.48 -8.02
N ASP A 12 -5.61 0.87 -7.77
CA ASP A 12 -6.06 0.45 -6.43
C ASP A 12 -5.94 1.54 -5.34
N GLY A 13 -6.18 2.80 -5.74
CA GLY A 13 -6.05 3.97 -4.86
C GLY A 13 -4.60 4.35 -4.52
N PHE A 14 -3.59 3.68 -5.08
CA PHE A 14 -2.19 4.09 -4.98
C PHE A 14 -1.81 4.99 -6.15
N ILE A 15 -1.09 6.07 -5.83
CA ILE A 15 -0.51 6.97 -6.82
C ILE A 15 0.85 6.44 -7.24
N ILE A 16 1.03 6.21 -8.54
CA ILE A 16 2.26 5.66 -9.12
C ILE A 16 2.97 6.75 -9.91
N ASP A 17 4.25 6.98 -9.59
CA ASP A 17 5.17 7.71 -10.46
C ASP A 17 5.70 6.73 -11.51
N LYS A 18 5.18 6.83 -12.75
CA LYS A 18 5.54 5.94 -13.87
C LYS A 18 7.01 6.05 -14.24
N LYS A 19 7.63 7.22 -14.06
CA LYS A 19 9.05 7.43 -14.37
C LYS A 19 9.95 6.71 -13.36
N GLU A 20 9.65 6.88 -12.08
CA GLU A 20 10.43 6.31 -10.97
C GLU A 20 9.99 4.88 -10.59
N LYS A 21 8.92 4.37 -11.22
CA LYS A 21 8.28 3.09 -10.92
C LYS A 21 8.09 2.90 -9.40
N ARG A 22 7.42 3.84 -8.75
CA ARG A 22 7.21 3.79 -7.28
C ARG A 22 5.88 4.40 -6.87
N ILE A 23 5.40 4.00 -5.70
CA ILE A 23 4.23 4.61 -5.07
C ILE A 23 4.66 5.91 -4.36
N ILE A 24 3.86 6.96 -4.52
CA ILE A 24 4.08 8.26 -3.90
C ILE A 24 2.83 8.72 -3.13
N SER A 25 3.00 9.65 -2.20
CA SER A 25 1.90 10.30 -1.50
C SER A 25 1.36 11.50 -2.29
N THR A 26 0.15 11.95 -1.92
CA THR A 26 -0.44 13.21 -2.39
C THR A 26 0.41 14.44 -2.05
N SER A 27 1.23 14.36 -1.01
CA SER A 27 2.18 15.39 -0.57
C SER A 27 3.51 15.38 -1.33
N SER A 28 3.71 14.47 -2.29
CA SER A 28 4.94 14.41 -3.07
C SER A 28 5.13 15.65 -3.94
N GLU A 29 6.38 16.12 -4.07
CA GLU A 29 6.75 17.25 -4.95
C GLU A 29 6.30 17.05 -6.41
N VAL A 30 6.22 15.79 -6.87
CA VAL A 30 5.73 15.50 -8.23
C VAL A 30 4.26 15.85 -8.37
N ILE A 31 3.46 15.68 -7.31
CA ILE A 31 2.04 16.01 -7.27
C ILE A 31 1.84 17.53 -7.15
N THR A 32 2.67 18.22 -6.36
CA THR A 32 2.58 19.68 -6.24
C THR A 32 2.85 20.38 -7.59
N LYS A 33 3.71 19.79 -8.43
CA LYS A 33 4.04 20.25 -9.78
C LYS A 33 3.04 19.89 -10.88
N LEU A 34 2.00 19.11 -10.57
CA LEU A 34 0.95 18.79 -11.55
C LEU A 34 0.15 20.05 -11.96
N GLY A 35 -0.22 20.12 -13.24
CA GLY A 35 -1.16 21.12 -13.74
C GLY A 35 -2.54 20.98 -13.09
N GLN A 36 -3.33 22.05 -13.10
CA GLN A 36 -4.65 22.08 -12.45
C GLN A 36 -5.61 20.99 -12.96
N ALA A 37 -5.61 20.72 -14.27
CA ALA A 37 -6.44 19.66 -14.86
C ALA A 37 -6.08 18.27 -14.30
N SER A 38 -4.79 17.93 -14.26
CA SER A 38 -4.33 16.67 -13.66
C SER A 38 -4.62 16.59 -12.16
N LYS A 39 -4.50 17.70 -11.42
CA LYS A 39 -4.88 17.73 -9.99
C LYS A 39 -6.37 17.46 -9.79
N LYS A 40 -7.23 18.02 -10.64
CA LYS A 40 -8.68 17.75 -10.61
C LYS A 40 -8.98 16.27 -10.89
N ASN A 41 -8.31 15.68 -11.88
CA ASN A 41 -8.45 14.24 -12.17
C ASN A 41 -7.98 13.38 -11.00
N LEU A 42 -6.86 13.75 -10.37
CA LEU A 42 -6.34 13.05 -9.20
C LEU A 42 -7.30 13.12 -8.01
N SER A 43 -7.90 14.29 -7.74
CA SER A 43 -8.87 14.46 -6.64
C SER A 43 -10.19 13.72 -6.86
N ALA A 44 -10.50 13.34 -8.10
CA ALA A 44 -11.67 12.52 -8.42
C ALA A 44 -11.43 11.02 -8.22
N CYS A 45 -10.18 10.62 -7.98
CA CYS A 45 -9.84 9.24 -7.66
C CYS A 45 -10.05 8.96 -6.17
N ASP A 46 -10.51 7.74 -5.83
CA ASP A 46 -10.53 7.26 -4.45
C ASP A 46 -9.11 6.83 -4.06
N LEU A 47 -8.41 7.67 -3.29
CA LEU A 47 -7.00 7.51 -2.96
C LEU A 47 -6.83 6.96 -1.55
N LYS A 48 -5.89 6.01 -1.39
CA LYS A 48 -5.50 5.52 -0.08
C LYS A 48 -4.67 6.58 0.66
N ASP A 49 -5.07 6.85 1.91
CA ASP A 49 -4.26 7.67 2.80
C ASP A 49 -3.09 6.84 3.37
N LEU A 50 -1.93 7.00 2.74
CA LEU A 50 -0.69 6.34 3.15
C LEU A 50 -0.23 6.80 4.54
N HIS A 51 -0.47 8.05 4.94
CA HIS A 51 -0.07 8.53 6.26
C HIS A 51 -0.86 7.81 7.36
N SER A 52 -2.18 7.70 7.18
CA SER A 52 -3.04 6.92 8.08
C SER A 52 -2.65 5.43 8.10
N THR A 53 -2.44 4.84 6.92
CA THR A 53 -2.06 3.42 6.75
C THR A 53 -0.79 3.06 7.51
N PHE A 54 0.18 3.96 7.58
CA PHE A 54 1.48 3.73 8.22
C PHE A 54 1.65 4.47 9.56
N SER A 55 0.56 4.93 10.17
CA SER A 55 0.59 5.68 11.44
C SER A 55 1.15 4.85 12.61
N THR A 56 0.87 3.55 12.64
CA THR A 56 1.22 2.64 13.74
C THR A 56 2.25 1.57 13.37
N THR A 57 2.54 1.39 12.07
CA THR A 57 3.46 0.37 11.55
C THR A 57 4.21 0.89 10.33
N ASN A 58 5.42 0.38 10.09
CA ASN A 58 6.18 0.63 8.87
C ASN A 58 6.06 -0.50 7.84
N VAL A 59 5.26 -1.53 8.13
CA VAL A 59 5.05 -2.71 7.29
C VAL A 59 3.55 -2.97 7.19
N CYS A 60 3.03 -3.02 5.97
CA CYS A 60 1.64 -3.37 5.69
C CYS A 60 1.55 -4.44 4.61
N PHE A 61 0.63 -5.39 4.75
CA PHE A 61 0.43 -6.47 3.79
C PHE A 61 -0.73 -6.14 2.86
N TYR A 62 -0.51 -6.30 1.55
CA TYR A 62 -1.51 -6.07 0.51
C TYR A 62 -1.39 -7.13 -0.59
N ASP A 63 -2.49 -7.38 -1.30
CA ASP A 63 -2.41 -7.99 -2.61
C ASP A 63 -1.91 -6.92 -3.59
N LEU A 64 -0.66 -7.08 -4.02
CA LEU A 64 -0.01 -6.17 -4.96
C LEU A 64 0.05 -6.74 -6.39
N SER A 65 -0.70 -7.81 -6.69
CA SER A 65 -0.59 -8.52 -7.99
C SER A 65 -0.71 -7.58 -9.18
N GLU A 66 -1.65 -6.63 -9.13
CA GLU A 66 -1.87 -5.66 -10.21
C GLU A 66 -0.86 -4.51 -10.19
N LEU A 67 -0.26 -4.19 -9.04
CA LEU A 67 0.72 -3.10 -8.89
C LEU A 67 2.13 -3.51 -9.31
N MET A 68 2.50 -4.78 -9.13
CA MET A 68 3.85 -5.31 -9.36
C MET A 68 4.44 -4.97 -10.75
N PRO A 69 3.68 -4.98 -11.87
CA PRO A 69 4.21 -4.59 -13.17
C PRO A 69 4.59 -3.11 -13.28
N HIS A 70 4.03 -2.26 -12.42
CA HIS A 70 4.13 -0.81 -12.50
C HIS A 70 5.07 -0.19 -11.46
N VAL A 71 5.46 -0.96 -10.44
CA VAL A 71 6.31 -0.48 -9.34
C VAL A 71 7.51 -1.39 -9.14
N THR A 72 8.60 -0.80 -8.68
CA THR A 72 9.81 -1.54 -8.32
C THR A 72 9.53 -2.36 -7.08
N MET A 73 9.76 -3.67 -7.23
CA MET A 73 9.69 -4.64 -6.14
C MET A 73 11.10 -4.97 -5.66
N THR A 74 11.25 -5.12 -4.36
CA THR A 74 12.49 -5.52 -3.70
C THR A 74 12.20 -6.69 -2.76
N GLU A 75 13.22 -7.50 -2.50
CA GLU A 75 13.11 -8.60 -1.56
C GLU A 75 13.47 -8.14 -0.15
N VAL A 76 12.60 -8.42 0.81
CA VAL A 76 12.79 -8.05 2.21
C VAL A 76 12.52 -9.23 3.12
N PHE A 77 13.28 -9.33 4.21
CA PHE A 77 13.01 -10.29 5.27
C PHE A 77 12.12 -9.65 6.32
N ILE A 78 10.98 -10.28 6.60
CA ILE A 78 10.04 -9.81 7.62
C ILE A 78 9.99 -10.83 8.75
N LYS A 79 10.12 -10.34 9.99
CA LYS A 79 9.93 -11.13 11.20
C LYS A 79 8.73 -10.62 11.97
N LYS A 80 7.84 -11.52 12.38
CA LYS A 80 6.78 -11.21 13.36
C LYS A 80 7.39 -11.30 14.76
N SER A 81 7.29 -10.22 15.51
CA SER A 81 7.73 -10.15 16.91
C SER A 81 6.67 -10.78 17.83
N SER A 82 7.07 -11.10 19.07
CA SER A 82 6.17 -11.70 20.08
C SER A 82 4.98 -10.79 20.44
N ASP A 83 5.13 -9.48 20.28
CA ASP A 83 4.08 -8.48 20.45
C ASP A 83 3.13 -8.36 19.23
N GLY A 84 3.26 -9.26 18.25
CA GLY A 84 2.44 -9.29 17.05
C GLY A 84 2.86 -8.32 15.94
N ARG A 85 3.81 -7.41 16.20
CA ARG A 85 4.27 -6.42 15.20
C ARG A 85 5.22 -7.05 14.19
N TYR A 86 5.18 -6.55 12.96
CA TYR A 86 6.10 -6.96 11.89
C TYR A 86 7.29 -6.01 11.81
N GLN A 87 8.49 -6.59 11.68
CA GLN A 87 9.75 -5.83 11.54
C GLN A 87 10.49 -6.27 10.29
N THR A 88 11.06 -5.30 9.57
CA THR A 88 12.00 -5.57 8.48
C THR A 88 13.38 -5.95 9.03
N LYS A 89 14.06 -6.87 8.34
CA LYS A 89 15.43 -7.30 8.63
C LYS A 89 16.27 -7.17 7.36
N SER A 90 17.51 -6.72 7.52
CA SER A 90 18.46 -6.51 6.42
C SER A 90 19.00 -7.81 5.81
N ARG A 91 18.90 -8.93 6.55
CA ARG A 91 19.33 -10.27 6.14
C ARG A 91 18.43 -11.33 6.76
N LYS A 92 18.50 -12.55 6.23
CA LYS A 92 17.80 -13.72 6.79
C LYS A 92 18.13 -13.86 8.28
N PHE A 93 17.10 -13.94 9.11
CA PHE A 93 17.20 -14.11 10.55
C PHE A 93 16.32 -15.28 10.99
N SER A 94 16.60 -15.87 12.16
CA SER A 94 15.74 -16.94 12.69
C SER A 94 14.32 -16.43 12.91
N GLY A 95 13.35 -17.13 12.32
CA GLY A 95 11.92 -16.78 12.33
C GLY A 95 11.53 -15.63 11.38
N SER A 96 12.40 -15.22 10.44
CA SER A 96 12.03 -14.29 9.38
C SER A 96 11.71 -15.02 8.08
N SER A 97 10.69 -14.55 7.36
CA SER A 97 10.33 -15.03 6.01
C SER A 97 10.68 -13.98 4.96
N LYS A 98 11.03 -14.44 3.76
CA LYS A 98 11.36 -13.58 2.63
C LYS A 98 10.08 -13.19 1.90
N TYR A 99 9.90 -11.91 1.61
CA TYR A 99 8.76 -11.39 0.87
C TYR A 99 9.20 -10.45 -0.24
N GLN A 100 8.35 -10.28 -1.25
CA GLN A 100 8.46 -9.19 -2.20
C GLN A 100 7.71 -7.97 -1.64
N ALA A 101 8.31 -6.80 -1.74
CA ALA A 101 7.75 -5.55 -1.24
C ALA A 101 8.06 -4.38 -2.17
N THR A 102 7.22 -3.35 -2.14
CA THR A 102 7.60 -2.03 -2.67
C THR A 102 7.86 -1.06 -1.52
N ILE A 103 8.85 -0.19 -1.70
CA ILE A 103 9.26 0.80 -0.70
C ILE A 103 8.54 2.11 -0.97
N ILE A 104 7.89 2.63 0.07
CA ILE A 104 7.27 3.95 0.08
C ILE A 104 8.08 4.85 0.99
N ARG A 105 8.35 6.07 0.52
CA ARG A 105 8.94 7.14 1.32
C ARG A 105 7.90 8.22 1.53
N LEU A 106 7.45 8.34 2.77
CA LEU A 106 6.60 9.45 3.19
C LEU A 106 7.48 10.59 3.71
N ALA A 107 6.87 11.70 4.14
CA ALA A 107 7.60 12.79 4.79
C ALA A 107 8.37 12.28 6.03
N GLY A 108 9.64 12.71 6.14
CA GLY A 108 10.61 12.14 7.09
C GLY A 108 11.27 10.90 6.48
N ASN A 109 12.60 10.82 6.52
CA ASN A 109 13.47 9.85 5.82
C ASN A 109 13.29 8.36 6.22
N LYS A 110 12.08 7.93 6.58
CA LYS A 110 11.71 6.58 6.95
C LYS A 110 11.17 5.83 5.75
N ASN A 111 11.64 4.59 5.58
CA ASN A 111 11.11 3.66 4.58
C ASN A 111 9.91 2.90 5.17
N TYR A 112 8.84 2.87 4.40
CA TYR A 112 7.63 2.09 4.65
C TYR A 112 7.54 0.99 3.59
N TYR A 113 7.00 -0.17 3.96
CA TYR A 113 7.03 -1.36 3.14
C TYR A 113 5.62 -1.87 2.91
N LEU A 114 5.18 -1.91 1.65
CA LEU A 114 4.01 -2.68 1.25
C LEU A 114 4.47 -4.07 0.83
N ILE A 115 4.08 -5.08 1.59
CA ILE A 115 4.44 -6.47 1.38
C ILE A 115 3.39 -7.13 0.49
N HIS A 116 3.82 -7.68 -0.64
CA HIS A 116 2.97 -8.49 -1.49
C HIS A 116 2.66 -9.83 -0.80
N ARG A 117 1.37 -10.15 -0.68
CA ARG A 117 0.90 -11.47 -0.29
C ARG A 117 0.21 -12.13 -1.49
N LYS A 118 0.68 -13.30 -1.92
CA LYS A 118 -0.02 -14.09 -2.95
C LYS A 118 -1.31 -14.63 -2.38
N LYS A 119 -2.41 -14.52 -3.13
CA LYS A 119 -3.73 -15.09 -2.77
C LYS A 119 -3.70 -16.60 -2.49
N SER A 120 -2.66 -17.32 -2.96
CA SER A 120 -2.44 -18.75 -2.70
C SER A 120 -1.69 -19.08 -1.41
N ASP A 121 -1.20 -18.08 -0.65
CA ASP A 121 -0.64 -18.29 0.69
C ASP A 121 -1.78 -18.41 1.72
N SER A 122 -2.47 -19.55 1.66
CA SER A 122 -3.61 -19.93 2.51
C SER A 122 -3.22 -20.45 3.89
N SER A 123 -1.94 -20.41 4.29
CA SER A 123 -1.49 -20.99 5.56
C SER A 123 -1.60 -20.06 6.78
N MET A 124 -2.25 -18.89 6.66
CA MET A 124 -2.59 -18.02 7.81
C MET A 124 -4.05 -17.55 7.77
N ALA A 125 -4.98 -18.39 7.32
CA ALA A 125 -6.41 -18.08 7.36
C ALA A 125 -7.09 -18.38 8.71
N TYR A 126 -6.39 -18.85 9.76
CA TYR A 126 -7.04 -19.25 11.01
C TYR A 126 -6.37 -18.85 12.34
N ASP A 127 -5.41 -17.93 12.36
CA ASP A 127 -4.83 -17.40 13.63
C ASP A 127 -5.36 -16.01 14.03
N ILE A 128 -6.56 -15.66 13.54
CA ILE A 128 -7.31 -14.48 13.98
C ILE A 128 -8.60 -14.93 14.67
N MET A 129 -8.47 -15.83 15.64
CA MET A 129 -9.43 -15.94 16.74
C MET A 129 -8.69 -15.67 18.05
N GLY A 130 -8.32 -14.40 18.22
CA GLY A 130 -7.75 -13.86 19.43
C GLY A 130 -8.20 -12.41 19.59
N SER A 131 -9.21 -12.19 20.42
CA SER A 131 -9.82 -10.92 20.83
C SER A 131 -10.32 -10.00 19.71
N SER A 132 -11.64 -10.05 19.54
CA SER A 132 -12.50 -9.34 18.57
C SER A 132 -12.64 -7.81 18.80
N LYS A 133 -11.56 -7.08 19.10
CA LYS A 133 -11.63 -5.62 19.27
C LYS A 133 -10.87 -4.73 18.29
N ASP A 134 -9.95 -5.25 17.48
CA ASP A 134 -9.04 -4.37 16.71
C ASP A 134 -8.98 -4.59 15.19
N ILE A 135 -9.99 -5.24 14.59
CA ILE A 135 -10.01 -5.45 13.13
C ILE A 135 -11.24 -4.80 12.52
N GLN A 136 -11.05 -3.61 11.95
CA GLN A 136 -12.04 -2.97 11.09
C GLN A 136 -12.01 -3.61 9.71
N PHE A 137 -13.00 -4.46 9.44
CA PHE A 137 -13.37 -4.85 8.09
C PHE A 137 -14.30 -3.79 7.51
N VAL A 138 -13.81 -2.94 6.61
CA VAL A 138 -14.66 -1.99 5.89
C VAL A 138 -15.53 -2.79 4.90
N LYS A 139 -16.82 -2.97 5.24
CA LYS A 139 -17.82 -3.48 4.29
C LYS A 139 -18.30 -2.31 3.43
N SER A 140 -18.03 -2.36 2.12
CA SER A 140 -18.67 -1.45 1.17
C SER A 140 -20.17 -1.75 1.09
N ASN A 141 -20.97 -0.97 1.80
CA ASN A 141 -22.42 -0.93 1.63
C ASN A 141 -22.79 0.41 0.99
N THR A 142 -22.94 0.42 -0.33
CA THR A 142 -23.74 1.45 -0.97
C THR A 142 -24.47 0.86 -2.17
N VAL A 143 -25.73 0.47 -1.95
CA VAL A 143 -26.72 0.33 -3.01
C VAL A 143 -27.12 1.75 -3.40
N LEU A 144 -26.76 2.17 -4.61
CA LEU A 144 -27.31 3.39 -5.19
C LEU A 144 -28.72 3.09 -5.70
N LYS A 145 -29.73 3.60 -4.99
CA LYS A 145 -31.11 3.64 -5.47
C LYS A 145 -31.27 4.88 -6.35
N LEU A 146 -31.35 4.67 -7.67
CA LEU A 146 -31.68 5.72 -8.63
C LEU A 146 -33.17 6.05 -8.50
N SER A 147 -33.49 7.31 -8.22
CA SER A 147 -34.85 7.85 -8.39
C SER A 147 -34.84 8.70 -9.65
N ILE A 148 -35.81 8.43 -10.53
CA ILE A 148 -36.02 9.06 -11.85
C ILE A 148 -36.42 10.52 -11.68
#